data_AF-A0A6J6FJK3-F1
#
_entry.id   AF-A0A6J6FJK3-F1
#
_cell.length_a   1.000
_cell.length_b   1.000
_cell.length_c   1.000
_cell.angle_alpha   90.00
_cell.angle_beta   90.00
_cell.angle_gamma   90.00
#
_symmetry.space_group_name_H-M   'P 1'
#
loop_
_entity.id
_entity.type
_entity.pdbx_description
1 polymer ?
#
loop_
_entity_poly.entity_id
_entity_poly.type
_entity_poly.pdbx_seq_one_letter_code
_entity_poly.pdbx_strand_id
1 'polypeptide(L)'
;MYAGKHVLIIFDDLSKQAEAYRAVSLLLRRPPGREAYPGDVFYLHSRLLERCAKLSDALGAGSMTGLPIIETKANDVSAYIPTNVISITDGQIFLQSDLFNANQRPAVDVGISVSRVGGDAQVKSIKKVSGTLKLELAQYRSLEAFAMFASDLDATSRRQLARGARLTELLRQPQYSPYPVEEQVVSIWAGTKGKLDTLEITDVLRFERELIEHLRRNTKILDTLRSTNVLDDATEADLDKEIDKFITSFQGGKGGTKAGSEQFDALPADEVEQAKIVKPRKRK
;
A
#
# COMPACT_ATOMS: atom_id res chain seq x y z
N MET A 1 -23.73 -17.16 6.36
CA MET A 1 -23.23 -17.54 7.69
C MET A 1 -23.80 -18.87 8.20
N TYR A 2 -25.06 -18.94 8.66
CA TYR A 2 -25.61 -20.16 9.31
C TYR A 2 -25.64 -21.43 8.45
N ALA A 3 -25.61 -21.32 7.12
CA ALA A 3 -25.43 -22.46 6.21
C ALA A 3 -23.95 -22.83 5.96
N GLY A 4 -23.05 -22.48 6.87
CA GLY A 4 -21.59 -22.69 6.74
C GLY A 4 -20.88 -21.86 5.68
N LYS A 5 -21.58 -20.90 5.02
CA LYS A 5 -21.00 -20.04 3.98
C LYS A 5 -20.40 -18.76 4.57
N HIS A 6 -19.33 -18.28 3.95
CA HIS A 6 -18.72 -16.96 4.18
C HIS A 6 -19.41 -15.89 3.31
N VAL A 7 -19.77 -14.77 3.92
CA VAL A 7 -20.56 -13.70 3.28
C VAL A 7 -19.90 -12.35 3.57
N LEU A 8 -19.93 -11.46 2.58
CA LEU A 8 -19.56 -10.05 2.71
C LEU A 8 -20.82 -9.19 2.54
N ILE A 9 -21.05 -8.25 3.45
CA ILE A 9 -22.15 -7.28 3.38
C ILE A 9 -21.56 -5.87 3.39
N ILE A 10 -21.92 -5.07 2.39
CA ILE A 10 -21.55 -3.66 2.31
C ILE A 10 -22.79 -2.83 2.60
N PHE A 11 -22.69 -1.90 3.56
CA PHE A 11 -23.75 -0.96 3.86
C PHE A 11 -23.36 0.42 3.32
N ASP A 12 -23.99 0.84 2.22
CA ASP A 12 -23.71 2.11 1.55
C ASP A 12 -24.96 3.00 1.55
N ASP A 13 -25.17 3.86 2.54
CA ASP A 13 -24.36 4.08 3.75
C ASP A 13 -25.23 4.10 5.02
N LEU A 14 -24.63 3.92 6.20
CA LEU A 14 -25.37 3.95 7.46
C LEU A 14 -25.72 5.39 7.92
N SER A 15 -25.07 6.42 7.35
CA SER A 15 -25.42 7.82 7.62
C SER A 15 -26.85 8.10 7.17
N LYS A 16 -27.20 7.72 5.94
CA LYS A 16 -28.56 7.84 5.38
C LYS A 16 -29.57 6.97 6.13
N GLN A 17 -29.15 5.81 6.62
CA GLN A 17 -30.01 4.98 7.47
C GLN A 17 -30.38 5.71 8.77
N ALA A 18 -29.40 6.34 9.43
CA ALA A 18 -29.64 7.11 10.65
C ALA A 18 -30.54 8.31 10.38
N GLU A 19 -30.34 9.03 9.27
CA GLU A 19 -31.19 10.15 8.86
C GLU A 19 -32.64 9.72 8.62
N ALA A 20 -32.86 8.57 7.97
CA ALA A 20 -34.19 8.01 7.78
C ALA A 20 -34.84 7.64 9.12
N TYR A 21 -34.10 7.00 10.03
CA TYR A 21 -34.61 6.65 11.36
C TYR A 21 -34.94 7.88 12.21
N ARG A 22 -34.14 8.95 12.08
CA ARG A 22 -34.41 10.25 12.68
C ARG A 22 -35.73 10.83 12.17
N ALA A 23 -35.94 10.86 10.84
CA ALA A 23 -37.17 11.37 10.25
C ALA A 23 -38.41 10.61 10.77
N VAL A 24 -38.35 9.27 10.79
CA VAL A 24 -39.45 8.43 11.33
C VAL A 24 -39.69 8.75 12.81
N SER A 25 -38.63 8.86 13.62
CA SER A 25 -38.75 9.11 15.06
C SER A 25 -39.35 10.48 15.37
N LEU A 26 -38.98 11.51 14.61
CA LEU A 26 -39.53 12.86 14.75
C LEU A 26 -41.00 12.92 14.33
N LEU A 27 -41.38 12.24 13.24
CA LEU A 27 -42.78 12.13 12.82
C LEU A 27 -43.65 11.43 13.88
N LEU A 28 -43.10 10.43 14.55
CA LEU A 28 -43.72 9.73 15.67
C LEU A 28 -43.67 10.52 16.99
N ARG A 29 -43.14 11.76 16.97
CA ARG A 29 -42.99 12.65 18.14
C ARG A 29 -42.20 12.02 19.29
N ARG A 30 -41.24 11.14 18.97
CA ARG A 30 -40.28 10.65 19.98
C ARG A 30 -39.35 11.79 20.40
N PRO A 31 -39.00 11.92 21.70
CA PRO A 31 -38.06 12.93 22.15
C PRO A 31 -36.70 12.84 21.43
N PRO A 32 -36.21 13.93 20.81
CA PRO A 32 -34.90 13.94 20.16
C PRO A 32 -33.76 14.20 21.17
N GLY A 33 -32.57 13.72 20.83
CA GLY A 33 -31.31 13.98 21.54
C GLY A 33 -30.33 14.82 20.70
N ARG A 34 -29.03 14.51 20.79
CA ARG A 34 -27.96 15.20 20.06
C ARG A 34 -28.20 15.14 18.55
N GLU A 35 -28.01 16.26 17.85
CA GLU A 35 -28.23 16.41 16.40
C GLU A 35 -29.63 15.96 15.92
N ALA A 36 -30.62 16.06 16.82
CA ALA A 36 -32.01 15.64 16.65
C ALA A 36 -32.23 14.13 16.41
N TYR A 37 -31.22 13.28 16.63
CA TYR A 37 -31.39 11.83 16.56
C TYR A 37 -32.14 11.27 17.77
N PRO A 38 -32.89 10.17 17.62
CA PRO A 38 -33.52 9.51 18.76
C PRO A 38 -32.47 8.88 19.67
N GLY A 39 -32.78 8.75 20.98
CA GLY A 39 -31.82 8.23 21.97
C GLY A 39 -31.34 6.80 21.74
N ASP A 40 -32.08 6.01 20.95
CA ASP A 40 -31.75 4.62 20.60
C ASP A 40 -31.06 4.48 19.23
N VAL A 41 -30.57 5.57 18.62
CA VAL A 41 -29.84 5.51 17.34
C VAL A 41 -28.57 4.66 17.43
N PHE A 42 -27.91 4.60 18.59
CA PHE A 42 -26.79 3.71 18.81
C PHE A 42 -27.22 2.24 18.71
N TYR A 43 -28.36 1.90 19.34
CA TYR A 43 -28.92 0.55 19.31
C TYR A 43 -29.33 0.10 17.90
N LEU A 44 -29.76 1.04 17.04
CA LEU A 44 -30.06 0.75 15.64
C LEU A 44 -28.85 0.12 14.91
N HIS A 45 -27.67 0.73 15.05
CA HIS A 45 -26.46 0.26 14.37
C HIS A 45 -25.78 -0.88 15.11
N SER A 46 -25.77 -0.89 16.45
CA SER A 46 -25.11 -1.98 17.20
C SER A 46 -25.80 -3.31 16.94
N ARG A 47 -27.13 -3.40 17.05
CA ARG A 47 -27.87 -4.64 16.75
C ARG A 47 -27.76 -5.08 15.29
N LEU A 48 -27.42 -4.17 14.37
CA LEU A 48 -27.21 -4.47 12.97
C LEU A 48 -25.82 -5.06 12.75
N LEU A 49 -24.78 -4.37 13.24
CA LEU A 49 -23.39 -4.73 13.00
C LEU A 49 -22.93 -5.92 13.85
N GLU A 50 -23.41 -6.08 15.08
CA GLU A 50 -23.12 -7.23 15.95
C GLU A 50 -23.66 -8.56 15.40
N ARG A 51 -24.47 -8.53 14.33
CA ARG A 51 -24.90 -9.74 13.61
C ARG A 51 -23.84 -10.25 12.63
N CYS A 52 -22.86 -9.41 12.29
CA CYS A 52 -21.72 -9.77 11.45
C CYS A 52 -20.65 -10.40 12.34
N ALA A 53 -20.47 -11.72 12.26
CA ALA A 53 -19.49 -12.44 13.07
C ALA A 53 -18.93 -13.66 12.32
N LYS A 54 -17.95 -14.33 12.93
CA LYS A 54 -17.54 -15.69 12.55
C LYS A 54 -18.13 -16.66 13.57
N LEU A 55 -18.89 -17.65 13.10
CA LEU A 55 -19.42 -18.71 13.94
C LEU A 55 -18.34 -19.72 14.33
N SER A 56 -18.57 -20.41 15.45
CA SER A 56 -17.75 -21.54 15.87
C SER A 56 -17.92 -22.74 14.93
N ASP A 57 -17.01 -23.70 15.03
CA ASP A 57 -17.05 -24.93 14.23
C ASP A 57 -18.33 -25.74 14.49
N ALA A 58 -18.83 -25.74 15.74
CA ALA A 58 -20.08 -26.39 16.11
C ALA A 58 -21.32 -25.79 15.41
N LEU A 59 -21.23 -24.52 14.97
CA LEU A 59 -22.28 -23.82 14.23
C LEU A 59 -21.98 -23.72 12.72
N GLY A 60 -21.05 -24.55 12.22
CA GLY A 60 -20.72 -24.67 10.80
C GLY A 60 -19.64 -23.70 10.30
N ALA A 61 -18.94 -23.00 11.18
CA ALA A 61 -17.77 -22.15 10.89
C ALA A 61 -17.96 -21.01 9.87
N GLY A 62 -19.19 -20.77 9.41
CA GLY A 62 -19.51 -19.70 8.46
C GLY A 62 -19.27 -18.31 9.05
N SER A 63 -19.12 -17.30 8.19
CA SER A 63 -18.92 -15.92 8.63
C SER A 63 -19.78 -14.92 7.85
N MET A 64 -19.93 -13.74 8.44
CA MET A 64 -20.52 -12.56 7.83
C MET A 64 -19.62 -11.36 8.15
N THR A 65 -18.89 -10.86 7.15
CA THR A 65 -18.05 -9.68 7.27
C THR A 65 -18.86 -8.45 6.89
N GLY A 66 -18.96 -7.47 7.78
CA GLY A 66 -19.61 -6.20 7.51
C GLY A 66 -18.61 -5.13 7.11
N LEU A 67 -18.88 -4.41 6.02
CA LEU A 67 -18.17 -3.19 5.60
C LEU A 67 -19.15 -2.02 5.58
N PRO A 68 -19.39 -1.37 6.73
CA PRO A 68 -20.24 -0.20 6.79
C PRO A 68 -19.52 1.04 6.25
N ILE A 69 -20.21 1.80 5.40
CA ILE A 69 -19.78 3.10 4.93
C ILE A 69 -20.49 4.17 5.76
N ILE A 70 -19.72 5.20 6.14
CA ILE A 70 -20.20 6.38 6.86
C ILE A 70 -19.72 7.61 6.11
N GLU A 71 -20.65 8.47 5.74
CA GLU A 71 -20.34 9.79 5.23
C GLU A 71 -20.05 10.74 6.41
N THR A 72 -18.84 11.31 6.45
CA THR A 72 -18.49 12.40 7.36
C THR A 72 -18.69 13.75 6.69
N LYS A 73 -19.28 14.73 7.38
CA LYS A 73 -19.42 16.09 6.87
C LYS A 73 -18.14 16.87 7.16
N ALA A 74 -17.55 17.50 6.14
CA ALA A 74 -16.31 18.27 6.25
C ALA A 74 -15.16 17.51 6.97
N ASN A 75 -15.05 16.20 6.76
CA ASN A 75 -14.08 15.32 7.42
C ASN A 75 -14.18 15.27 8.96
N ASP A 76 -15.32 15.68 9.54
CA ASP A 76 -15.52 15.65 10.99
C ASP A 76 -15.90 14.24 11.49
N VAL A 77 -14.94 13.57 12.14
CA VAL A 77 -15.12 12.27 12.79
C VAL A 77 -15.75 12.35 14.17
N SER A 78 -15.81 13.55 14.76
CA SER A 78 -16.38 13.80 16.10
C SER A 78 -17.90 14.01 16.09
N ALA A 79 -18.49 14.04 14.89
CA ALA A 79 -19.92 14.04 14.69
C ALA A 79 -20.58 12.80 15.31
N TYR A 80 -21.85 12.93 15.69
CA TYR A 80 -22.51 11.95 16.55
C TYR A 80 -22.58 10.54 15.95
N ILE A 81 -22.98 10.41 14.68
CA ILE A 81 -23.10 9.10 14.01
C ILE A 81 -21.74 8.45 13.73
N PRO A 82 -20.74 9.14 13.15
CA PRO A 82 -19.40 8.59 12.98
C PRO A 82 -18.79 8.08 14.30
N THR A 83 -18.87 8.86 15.38
CA THR A 83 -18.33 8.46 16.69
C THR A 83 -18.98 7.16 17.19
N ASN A 84 -20.31 7.06 17.08
CA ASN A 84 -21.04 5.86 17.48
C ASN A 84 -20.58 4.62 16.68
N VAL A 85 -20.53 4.73 15.34
CA VAL A 85 -20.18 3.59 14.49
C VAL A 85 -18.73 3.17 14.69
N ILE A 86 -17.79 4.12 14.84
CA ILE A 86 -16.38 3.82 15.17
C ILE A 86 -16.28 3.00 16.46
N SER A 87 -17.09 3.32 17.49
CA SER A 87 -17.07 2.56 18.74
C SER A 87 -17.58 1.13 18.60
N ILE A 88 -18.47 0.87 17.63
CA ILE A 88 -19.07 -0.45 17.37
C ILE A 88 -18.10 -1.29 16.52
N THR A 89 -17.61 -0.75 15.40
CA THR A 89 -16.82 -1.48 14.39
C THR A 89 -15.42 -1.87 14.86
N ASP A 90 -14.92 -3.01 14.36
CA ASP A 90 -13.59 -3.55 14.67
C ASP A 90 -12.38 -2.78 14.13
N GLY A 91 -12.63 -1.71 13.42
CA GLY A 91 -11.60 -0.85 12.87
C GLY A 91 -12.23 0.17 11.94
N GLN A 92 -11.40 1.07 11.43
CA GLN A 92 -11.81 2.10 10.51
C GLN A 92 -10.78 2.28 9.41
N ILE A 93 -11.28 2.49 8.19
CA ILE A 93 -10.50 2.96 7.06
C ILE A 93 -10.99 4.38 6.80
N PHE A 94 -10.15 5.36 7.16
CA PHE A 94 -10.48 6.77 7.01
C PHE A 94 -9.98 7.28 5.67
N LEU A 95 -10.90 7.81 4.85
CA LEU A 95 -10.61 8.38 3.53
C LEU A 95 -10.60 9.90 3.61
N GLN A 96 -9.56 10.55 3.09
CA GLN A 96 -9.41 12.02 3.13
C GLN A 96 -9.43 12.63 1.73
N SER A 97 -10.18 13.73 1.60
CA SER A 97 -10.23 14.51 0.35
C SER A 97 -8.87 15.08 -0.05
N ASP A 98 -8.06 15.53 0.91
CA ASP A 98 -6.76 16.14 0.62
C ASP A 98 -5.77 15.13 -0.01
N LEU A 99 -5.73 13.90 0.52
CA LEU A 99 -4.97 12.80 -0.07
C LEU A 99 -5.47 12.46 -1.49
N PHE A 100 -6.79 12.42 -1.67
CA PHE A 100 -7.39 12.15 -2.97
C PHE A 100 -7.02 13.22 -4.01
N ASN A 101 -7.04 14.49 -3.61
CA ASN A 101 -6.69 15.65 -4.43
C ASN A 101 -5.18 15.70 -4.74
N ALA A 102 -4.34 15.21 -3.81
CA ALA A 102 -2.92 14.98 -4.02
C ALA A 102 -2.59 13.73 -4.86
N ASN A 103 -3.60 13.13 -5.51
CA ASN A 103 -3.50 11.91 -6.32
C ASN A 103 -3.07 10.64 -5.55
N GLN A 104 -3.13 10.65 -4.21
CA GLN A 104 -3.00 9.43 -3.41
C GLN A 104 -4.32 8.66 -3.45
N ARG A 105 -4.34 7.53 -4.15
CA ARG A 105 -5.55 6.72 -4.39
C ARG A 105 -5.19 5.24 -4.23
N PRO A 106 -5.89 4.47 -3.36
CA PRO A 106 -6.93 4.87 -2.43
C PRO A 106 -6.45 5.89 -1.38
N ALA A 107 -7.32 6.85 -1.03
CA ALA A 107 -6.97 8.01 -0.21
C ALA A 107 -7.00 7.71 1.31
N VAL A 108 -6.35 6.61 1.72
CA VAL A 108 -6.39 6.12 3.10
C VAL A 108 -5.43 6.91 4.00
N ASP A 109 -5.95 7.45 5.09
CA ASP A 109 -5.12 7.99 6.17
C ASP A 109 -4.60 6.84 7.05
N VAL A 110 -3.33 6.48 6.87
CA VAL A 110 -2.68 5.38 7.61
C VAL A 110 -2.50 5.70 9.11
N GLY A 111 -2.47 6.98 9.49
CA GLY A 111 -2.33 7.39 10.88
C GLY A 111 -3.62 7.16 11.69
N ILE A 112 -4.75 7.57 11.13
CA ILE A 112 -6.07 7.49 11.78
C ILE A 112 -6.72 6.10 11.60
N SER A 113 -6.46 5.45 10.46
CA SER A 113 -7.03 4.13 10.16
C SER A 113 -6.43 3.04 11.05
N VAL A 114 -7.27 2.14 11.56
CA VAL A 114 -6.84 1.05 12.44
C VAL A 114 -7.69 -0.19 12.20
N SER A 115 -7.11 -1.36 12.49
CA SER A 115 -7.83 -2.63 12.62
C SER A 115 -7.50 -3.20 13.99
N ARG A 116 -8.51 -3.39 14.83
CA ARG A 116 -8.36 -3.98 16.19
C ARG A 116 -8.03 -5.47 16.13
N VAL A 117 -8.41 -6.16 15.05
CA VAL A 117 -8.04 -7.56 14.79
C VAL A 117 -6.56 -7.67 14.40
N GLY A 118 -6.03 -6.65 13.71
CA GLY A 118 -4.61 -6.56 13.37
C GLY A 118 -4.10 -7.75 12.54
N GLY A 119 -2.91 -8.24 12.91
CA GLY A 119 -2.19 -9.28 12.16
C GLY A 119 -2.76 -10.70 12.27
N ASP A 120 -3.88 -10.90 12.96
CA ASP A 120 -4.55 -12.20 13.04
C ASP A 120 -5.45 -12.45 11.82
N ALA A 121 -5.85 -11.39 11.11
CA ALA A 121 -6.55 -11.46 9.83
C ALA A 121 -5.59 -11.60 8.62
N GLN A 122 -4.28 -11.71 8.87
CA GLN A 122 -3.25 -11.75 7.83
C GLN A 122 -2.69 -13.17 7.65
N VAL A 123 -2.39 -13.54 6.40
CA VAL A 123 -1.57 -14.71 6.11
C VAL A 123 -0.12 -14.49 6.55
N LYS A 124 0.63 -15.58 6.77
CA LYS A 124 2.00 -15.49 7.32
C LYS A 124 2.95 -14.69 6.41
N SER A 125 2.84 -14.84 5.09
CA SER A 125 3.65 -14.11 4.11
C SER A 125 3.46 -12.60 4.20
N ILE A 126 2.21 -12.11 4.18
CA ILE A 126 1.94 -10.66 4.27
C ILE A 126 2.32 -10.11 5.64
N LYS A 127 2.07 -10.85 6.73
CA LYS A 127 2.44 -10.46 8.08
C LYS A 127 3.96 -10.27 8.24
N LYS A 128 4.77 -11.15 7.62
CA LYS A 128 6.24 -11.05 7.62
C LYS A 128 6.74 -9.75 6.99
N VAL A 129 6.07 -9.25 5.96
CA VAL A 129 6.54 -8.09 5.18
C VAL A 129 5.88 -6.77 5.59
N SER A 130 4.64 -6.78 6.09
CA SER A 130 3.89 -5.56 6.43
C SER A 130 4.05 -5.10 7.88
N GLY A 131 4.77 -5.84 8.72
CA GLY A 131 4.82 -5.62 10.17
C GLY A 131 5.32 -4.22 10.59
N THR A 132 6.31 -3.67 9.88
CA THR A 132 6.86 -2.33 10.17
C THR A 132 6.24 -1.23 9.31
N LEU A 133 5.49 -1.58 8.27
CA LEU A 133 5.01 -0.64 7.24
C LEU A 133 4.18 0.51 7.82
N LYS A 134 3.24 0.22 8.73
CA LYS A 134 2.40 1.25 9.37
C LYS A 134 3.25 2.23 10.20
N LEU A 135 4.25 1.72 10.92
CA LEU A 135 5.14 2.54 11.74
C LEU A 135 6.03 3.43 10.87
N GLU A 136 6.60 2.88 9.80
CA GLU A 136 7.43 3.61 8.85
C GLU A 136 6.64 4.73 8.15
N LEU A 137 5.40 4.47 7.73
CA LEU A 137 4.55 5.49 7.11
C LEU A 137 4.09 6.57 8.11
N ALA A 138 3.85 6.21 9.37
CA ALA A 138 3.54 7.18 10.42
C ALA A 138 4.75 8.08 10.72
N GLN A 139 5.95 7.51 10.80
CA GLN A 139 7.19 8.26 10.97
C GLN A 139 7.45 9.17 9.76
N TYR A 140 7.26 8.67 8.54
CA TYR A 140 7.36 9.44 7.30
C TYR A 140 6.48 10.69 7.36
N ARG A 141 5.19 10.56 7.69
CA ARG A 141 4.28 11.71 7.79
C ARG A 141 4.74 12.73 8.83
N SER A 142 5.23 12.27 9.98
CA SER A 142 5.75 13.18 11.01
C SER A 142 7.00 13.95 10.54
N LEU A 143 7.90 13.26 9.82
CA LEU A 143 9.11 13.86 9.28
C LEU A 143 8.80 14.78 8.10
N GLU A 144 7.83 14.46 7.25
CA GLU A 144 7.42 15.26 6.09
C GLU A 144 6.93 16.64 6.56
N ALA A 145 6.09 16.67 7.60
CA ALA A 145 5.63 17.93 8.20
C ALA A 145 6.79 18.75 8.79
N PHE A 146 7.79 18.11 9.41
CA PHE A 146 8.96 18.78 9.98
C PHE A 146 9.92 19.30 8.90
N ALA A 147 10.11 18.52 7.83
CA ALA A 147 11.00 18.83 6.71
C ALA A 147 10.56 20.07 5.93
N MET A 148 9.27 20.42 5.94
CA MET A 148 8.78 21.69 5.35
C MET A 148 9.38 22.94 6.02
N PHE A 149 9.87 22.83 7.26
CA PHE A 149 10.39 23.95 8.04
C PHE A 149 11.89 23.85 8.34
N ALA A 150 12.52 22.70 8.08
CA ALA A 150 13.93 22.46 8.36
C ALA A 150 14.80 22.72 7.12
N SER A 151 15.83 23.56 7.26
CA SER A 151 16.77 23.85 6.18
C SER A 151 17.82 22.76 5.97
N ASP A 152 18.13 21.98 7.02
CA ASP A 152 19.07 20.88 6.94
C ASP A 152 18.52 19.67 7.70
N LEU A 153 18.56 18.51 7.04
CA LEU A 153 18.15 17.22 7.58
C LEU A 153 19.36 16.31 7.58
N ASP A 154 19.59 15.64 8.72
CA ASP A 154 20.63 14.65 8.84
C ASP A 154 20.42 13.49 7.84
N ALA A 155 21.48 12.74 7.56
CA ALA A 155 21.46 11.70 6.55
C ALA A 155 20.43 10.59 6.84
N THR A 156 20.12 10.33 8.12
CA THR A 156 19.14 9.31 8.51
C THR A 156 17.73 9.77 8.19
N SER A 157 17.35 10.98 8.62
CA SER A 157 16.04 11.56 8.32
C SER A 157 15.81 11.70 6.82
N ARG A 158 16.85 12.07 6.06
CA ARG A 158 16.78 12.17 4.60
C ARG A 158 16.47 10.82 3.94
N ARG A 159 17.12 9.73 4.40
CA ARG A 159 16.84 8.38 3.91
C ARG A 159 15.44 7.91 4.28
N GLN A 160 14.97 8.21 5.49
CA GLN A 160 13.62 7.87 5.92
C GLN A 160 12.55 8.60 5.10
N LEU A 161 12.74 9.90 4.83
CA LEU A 161 11.88 10.68 3.93
C LEU A 161 11.87 10.10 2.52
N ALA A 162 13.05 9.79 1.97
CA ALA A 162 13.18 9.22 0.64
C ALA A 162 12.47 7.86 0.52
N ARG A 163 12.62 6.99 1.52
CA ARG A 163 11.94 5.68 1.55
C ARG A 163 10.43 5.83 1.73
N GLY A 164 10.00 6.66 2.67
CA GLY A 164 8.59 6.88 2.95
C GLY A 164 7.82 7.47 1.76
N ALA A 165 8.44 8.34 0.97
CA ALA A 165 7.86 8.84 -0.28
C ALA A 165 7.63 7.70 -1.30
N ARG A 166 8.60 6.77 -1.43
CA ARG A 166 8.47 5.60 -2.33
C ARG A 166 7.45 4.59 -1.83
N LEU A 167 7.38 4.35 -0.52
CA LEU A 167 6.36 3.50 0.09
C LEU A 167 4.95 4.09 -0.10
N THR A 168 4.83 5.42 0.02
CA THR A 168 3.56 6.11 -0.21
C THR A 168 3.10 5.99 -1.67
N GLU A 169 4.04 6.16 -2.60
CA GLU A 169 3.79 5.97 -4.04
C GLU A 169 3.44 4.50 -4.36
N LEU A 170 4.15 3.54 -3.77
CA LEU A 170 3.91 2.10 -3.95
C LEU A 170 2.49 1.66 -3.54
N LEU A 171 1.91 2.32 -2.52
CA LEU A 171 0.55 2.04 -2.06
C LEU A 171 -0.54 2.69 -2.93
N ARG A 172 -0.18 3.37 -4.02
CA ARG A 172 -1.15 3.89 -4.98
C ARG A 172 -1.60 2.79 -5.93
N GLN A 173 -2.91 2.70 -6.12
CA GLN A 173 -3.53 1.66 -6.92
C GLN A 173 -4.71 2.22 -7.72
N PRO A 174 -4.80 1.93 -9.04
CA PRO A 174 -5.94 2.35 -9.84
C PRO A 174 -7.21 1.56 -9.46
N GLN A 175 -8.36 2.18 -9.70
CA GLN A 175 -9.65 1.56 -9.45
C GLN A 175 -9.83 0.30 -10.33
N TYR A 176 -10.50 -0.72 -9.80
CA TYR A 176 -10.79 -1.99 -10.48
C TYR A 176 -9.56 -2.83 -10.87
N SER A 177 -8.40 -2.58 -10.26
CA SER A 177 -7.19 -3.36 -10.49
C SER A 177 -6.71 -4.04 -9.20
N PRO A 178 -7.48 -4.94 -8.58
CA PRO A 178 -7.09 -5.60 -7.32
C PRO A 178 -5.83 -6.46 -7.48
N TYR A 179 -4.95 -6.43 -6.48
CA TYR A 179 -3.74 -7.27 -6.48
C TYR A 179 -4.00 -8.54 -5.68
N PRO A 180 -3.67 -9.73 -6.20
CA PRO A 180 -3.56 -10.96 -5.41
C PRO A 180 -2.56 -10.83 -4.25
N VAL A 181 -2.73 -11.62 -3.20
CA VAL A 181 -1.93 -11.51 -1.96
C VAL A 181 -0.45 -11.75 -2.25
N GLU A 182 -0.10 -12.73 -3.07
CA GLU A 182 1.27 -13.05 -3.47
C GLU A 182 1.98 -11.88 -4.16
N GLU A 183 1.24 -11.05 -4.91
CA GLU A 183 1.78 -9.86 -5.59
C GLU A 183 1.95 -8.70 -4.61
N GLN A 184 1.01 -8.52 -3.69
CA GLN A 184 1.13 -7.57 -2.59
C GLN A 184 2.36 -7.87 -1.72
N VAL A 185 2.63 -9.16 -1.44
CA VAL A 185 3.80 -9.58 -0.67
C VAL A 185 5.09 -9.13 -1.34
N VAL A 186 5.24 -9.39 -2.64
CA VAL A 186 6.43 -8.98 -3.41
C VAL A 186 6.58 -7.47 -3.42
N SER A 187 5.50 -6.74 -3.72
CA SER A 187 5.49 -5.27 -3.76
C SER A 187 5.96 -4.67 -2.44
N ILE A 188 5.30 -5.04 -1.34
CA ILE A 188 5.62 -4.54 0.01
C ILE A 188 7.02 -4.96 0.43
N TRP A 189 7.44 -6.18 0.11
CA TRP A 189 8.79 -6.66 0.42
C TRP A 189 9.86 -5.80 -0.28
N ALA A 190 9.68 -5.49 -1.56
CA ALA A 190 10.61 -4.65 -2.31
C ALA A 190 10.74 -3.24 -1.71
N GLY A 191 9.62 -2.65 -1.30
CA GLY A 191 9.60 -1.36 -0.62
C GLY A 191 10.27 -1.39 0.76
N THR A 192 9.90 -2.33 1.61
CA THR A 192 10.39 -2.43 3.01
C THR A 192 11.87 -2.82 3.10
N LYS A 193 12.38 -3.62 2.16
CA LYS A 193 13.81 -3.95 2.07
C LYS A 193 14.67 -2.88 1.39
N GLY A 194 14.08 -1.76 0.97
CA GLY A 194 14.81 -0.65 0.35
C GLY A 194 15.27 -0.93 -1.08
N LYS A 195 14.70 -1.93 -1.77
CA LYS A 195 15.04 -2.23 -3.17
C LYS A 195 14.63 -1.12 -4.14
N LEU A 196 13.70 -0.27 -3.69
CA LEU A 196 13.22 0.89 -4.45
C LEU A 196 14.02 2.17 -4.17
N ASP A 197 14.95 2.17 -3.20
CA ASP A 197 15.61 3.39 -2.70
C ASP A 197 16.40 4.14 -3.79
N THR A 198 16.91 3.44 -4.80
CA THR A 198 17.64 4.03 -5.93
C THR A 198 16.75 4.50 -7.08
N LEU A 199 15.46 4.14 -7.07
CA LEU A 199 14.51 4.50 -8.13
C LEU A 199 13.99 5.91 -7.91
N GLU A 200 13.73 6.62 -9.00
CA GLU A 200 12.97 7.87 -8.94
C GLU A 200 11.51 7.58 -8.57
N ILE A 201 10.87 8.48 -7.84
CA ILE A 201 9.49 8.30 -7.34
C ILE A 201 8.53 8.03 -8.50
N THR A 202 8.69 8.76 -9.60
CA THR A 202 7.84 8.62 -10.81
C THR A 202 7.92 7.24 -11.46
N ASP A 203 8.99 6.48 -11.21
CA ASP A 203 9.21 5.17 -11.79
C ASP A 203 8.73 4.02 -10.90
N VAL A 204 8.37 4.28 -9.62
CA VAL A 204 8.02 3.24 -8.64
C VAL A 204 6.86 2.36 -9.12
N LEU A 205 5.74 2.96 -9.55
CA LEU A 205 4.57 2.20 -10.02
C LEU A 205 4.84 1.46 -11.33
N ARG A 206 5.69 2.00 -12.19
CA ARG A 206 6.09 1.33 -13.43
C ARG A 206 6.96 0.11 -13.12
N PHE A 207 7.95 0.30 -12.24
CA PHE A 207 8.80 -0.76 -11.75
C PHE A 207 8.00 -1.88 -11.09
N GLU A 208 7.05 -1.56 -10.21
CA GLU A 208 6.21 -2.57 -9.54
C GLU A 208 5.46 -3.44 -10.57
N ARG A 209 4.78 -2.80 -11.54
CA ARG A 209 4.02 -3.52 -12.57
C ARG A 209 4.91 -4.42 -13.42
N GLU A 210 6.05 -3.90 -13.88
CA GLU A 210 6.97 -4.66 -14.72
C GLU A 210 7.67 -5.78 -13.94
N LEU A 211 7.99 -5.56 -12.66
CA LEU A 211 8.54 -6.58 -11.78
C LEU A 211 7.54 -7.72 -11.57
N ILE A 212 6.29 -7.41 -11.25
CA ILE A 212 5.24 -8.43 -11.07
C ILE A 212 5.06 -9.22 -12.37
N GLU A 213 5.05 -8.55 -13.52
CA GLU A 213 4.93 -9.20 -14.82
C GLU A 213 6.15 -10.09 -15.12
N HIS A 214 7.36 -9.64 -14.80
CA HIS A 214 8.59 -10.41 -14.92
C HIS A 214 8.51 -11.69 -14.07
N LEU A 215 8.10 -11.57 -12.80
CA LEU A 215 7.98 -12.71 -11.89
C LEU A 215 6.92 -13.71 -12.35
N ARG A 216 5.79 -13.22 -12.87
CA ARG A 216 4.73 -14.08 -13.45
C ARG A 216 5.23 -14.90 -14.64
N ARG A 217 6.12 -14.36 -15.47
CA ARG A 217 6.58 -15.01 -16.71
C ARG A 217 7.80 -15.92 -16.50
N ASN A 218 8.69 -15.54 -15.59
CA ASN A 218 10.04 -16.11 -15.52
C ASN A 218 10.30 -16.95 -14.27
N THR A 219 9.43 -16.90 -13.26
CA THR A 219 9.66 -17.54 -11.96
C THR A 219 8.45 -18.30 -11.46
N LYS A 220 8.66 -19.15 -10.44
CA LYS A 220 7.58 -19.83 -9.69
C LYS A 220 7.32 -19.21 -8.32
N ILE A 221 7.92 -18.06 -8.02
CA ILE A 221 7.87 -17.43 -6.69
C ILE A 221 6.42 -17.11 -6.29
N LEU A 222 5.64 -16.54 -7.22
CA LEU A 222 4.24 -16.20 -6.99
C LEU A 222 3.37 -17.44 -6.74
N ASP A 223 3.62 -18.54 -7.45
CA ASP A 223 2.90 -19.82 -7.25
C ASP A 223 3.24 -20.46 -5.90
N THR A 224 4.52 -20.41 -5.50
CA THR A 224 4.97 -20.86 -4.18
C THR A 224 4.27 -20.04 -3.09
N LEU A 225 4.28 -18.71 -3.18
CA LEU A 225 3.62 -17.85 -2.20
C LEU A 225 2.11 -18.08 -2.11
N ARG A 226 1.43 -18.28 -3.25
CA ARG A 226 0.00 -18.56 -3.31
C ARG A 226 -0.34 -19.89 -2.63
N SER A 227 0.47 -20.92 -2.82
CA SER A 227 0.21 -22.26 -2.28
C SER A 227 0.59 -22.40 -0.81
N THR A 228 1.74 -21.84 -0.40
CA THR A 228 2.24 -22.01 0.98
C THR A 228 1.73 -20.94 1.94
N ASN A 229 1.33 -19.76 1.44
CA ASN A 229 1.05 -18.57 2.25
C ASN A 229 2.20 -18.14 3.17
N VAL A 230 3.43 -18.59 2.89
CA VAL A 230 4.62 -18.36 3.70
C VAL A 230 5.76 -17.88 2.79
N LEU A 231 6.42 -16.80 3.21
CA LEU A 231 7.69 -16.38 2.62
C LEU A 231 8.82 -16.98 3.46
N ASP A 232 9.26 -18.18 3.09
CA ASP A 232 10.40 -18.84 3.71
C ASP A 232 11.73 -18.23 3.25
N ASP A 233 12.82 -18.60 3.90
CA ASP A 233 14.13 -17.97 3.66
C ASP A 233 14.70 -18.33 2.29
N ALA A 234 14.35 -19.50 1.74
CA ALA A 234 14.73 -19.90 0.39
C ALA A 234 14.01 -19.06 -0.66
N THR A 235 12.68 -18.90 -0.54
CA THR A 235 11.88 -18.06 -1.45
C THR A 235 12.28 -16.59 -1.32
N GLU A 236 12.59 -16.12 -0.11
CA GLU A 236 13.08 -14.75 0.11
C GLU A 236 14.44 -14.52 -0.56
N ALA A 237 15.38 -15.47 -0.46
CA ALA A 237 16.68 -15.36 -1.11
C ALA A 237 16.58 -15.40 -2.65
N ASP A 238 15.66 -16.19 -3.20
CA ASP A 238 15.42 -16.23 -4.64
C ASP A 238 14.72 -14.96 -5.13
N LEU A 239 13.75 -14.44 -4.36
CA LEU A 239 13.10 -13.16 -4.63
C LEU A 239 14.11 -12.00 -4.63
N ASP A 240 15.03 -11.98 -3.68
CA ASP A 240 16.10 -10.98 -3.58
C ASP A 240 16.98 -10.97 -4.83
N LYS A 241 17.45 -12.14 -5.27
CA LYS A 241 18.26 -12.29 -6.48
C LYS A 241 17.53 -11.85 -7.74
N GLU A 242 16.28 -12.25 -7.90
CA GLU A 242 15.49 -11.91 -9.10
C GLU A 242 15.17 -10.42 -9.16
N ILE A 243 14.88 -9.78 -8.01
CA ILE A 243 14.69 -8.33 -7.95
C ILE A 243 15.99 -7.60 -8.29
N ASP A 244 17.15 -8.02 -7.79
CA ASP A 244 18.43 -7.36 -8.10
C ASP A 244 18.82 -7.48 -9.58
N LYS A 245 18.54 -8.64 -10.19
CA LYS A 245 18.67 -8.82 -11.65
C LYS A 245 17.73 -7.86 -12.39
N PHE A 246 16.47 -7.78 -11.97
CA PHE A 246 15.47 -6.94 -12.61
C PHE A 246 15.81 -5.45 -12.51
N ILE A 247 16.24 -4.97 -11.33
CA ILE A 247 16.70 -3.58 -11.11
C ILE A 247 17.83 -3.22 -12.08
N THR A 248 18.76 -4.15 -12.33
CA THR A 248 19.87 -3.90 -13.26
C THR A 248 19.38 -3.77 -14.71
N SER A 249 18.32 -4.48 -15.08
CA SER A 249 17.70 -4.41 -16.41
C SER A 249 16.71 -3.26 -16.59
N PHE A 250 16.17 -2.72 -15.49
CA PHE A 250 15.12 -1.70 -15.52
C PHE A 250 15.68 -0.33 -15.95
N GLN A 251 15.11 0.23 -17.00
CA GLN A 251 15.50 1.55 -17.50
C GLN A 251 14.57 2.65 -16.95
N GLY A 252 15.07 3.41 -15.97
CA GLY A 252 14.37 4.56 -15.40
C GLY A 252 14.07 5.67 -16.43
N GLY A 253 13.03 6.46 -16.19
CA GLY A 253 12.50 7.46 -17.13
C GLY A 253 13.41 8.67 -17.38
N LYS A 254 14.45 8.85 -16.55
CA LYS A 254 15.52 9.82 -16.78
C LYS A 254 16.88 9.12 -16.82
N GLY A 255 17.31 8.72 -18.01
CA GLY A 255 18.74 8.67 -18.41
C GLY A 255 19.70 7.84 -17.54
N GLY A 256 19.21 6.83 -16.84
CA GLY A 256 20.03 5.98 -15.99
C GLY A 256 20.34 4.63 -16.61
N THR A 257 20.78 4.58 -17.87
CA THR A 257 21.69 3.49 -18.24
C THR A 257 22.84 3.59 -17.26
N LYS A 258 22.99 2.63 -16.33
CA LYS A 258 24.33 2.32 -15.85
C LYS A 258 25.10 2.00 -17.14
N ALA A 259 25.97 2.92 -17.55
CA ALA A 259 26.86 2.66 -18.66
C ALA A 259 27.52 1.31 -18.36
N GLY A 260 27.33 0.32 -19.23
CA GLY A 260 28.12 -0.89 -19.16
C GLY A 260 29.58 -0.45 -19.14
N SER A 261 30.32 -0.82 -18.09
CA SER A 261 31.76 -0.65 -18.13
C SER A 261 32.29 -1.72 -19.07
N GLU A 262 32.39 -1.39 -20.36
CA GLU A 262 33.27 -2.14 -21.25
C GLU A 262 34.71 -1.80 -20.85
N GLN A 263 35.34 -2.69 -20.10
CA GLN A 263 36.78 -2.70 -19.98
C GLN A 263 37.33 -3.25 -21.29
N PHE A 264 37.81 -2.36 -22.15
CA PHE A 264 38.70 -2.74 -23.24
C PHE A 264 40.10 -2.88 -22.65
N ASP A 265 40.66 -4.09 -22.70
CA ASP A 265 42.10 -4.23 -22.55
C ASP A 265 42.77 -3.48 -23.71
N ALA A 266 43.80 -2.69 -23.40
CA ALA A 266 44.57 -2.00 -24.42
C ALA A 266 45.15 -3.04 -25.40
N LEU A 267 44.93 -2.82 -26.70
CA LEU A 267 45.56 -3.61 -27.76
C LEU A 267 47.08 -3.70 -27.49
N PRO A 268 47.68 -4.90 -27.55
CA PRO A 268 49.12 -5.07 -27.48
C PRO A 268 49.82 -4.16 -28.49
N ALA A 269 50.96 -3.58 -28.11
CA ALA A 269 51.68 -2.56 -28.91
C ALA A 269 52.09 -3.04 -30.32
N ASP A 270 52.04 -4.35 -30.53
CA ASP A 270 52.29 -5.09 -31.76
C ASP A 270 51.15 -5.03 -32.80
N GLU A 271 49.93 -4.63 -32.41
CA GLU A 271 48.79 -4.44 -33.33
C GLU A 271 48.55 -2.98 -33.75
N VAL A 272 49.39 -2.03 -33.28
CA VAL A 272 49.28 -0.62 -33.65
C VAL A 272 50.14 -0.32 -34.88
N GLU A 273 49.55 -0.37 -36.07
CA GLU A 273 50.23 0.10 -37.29
C GLU A 273 50.43 1.63 -37.25
N GLN A 274 51.64 2.06 -36.88
CA GLN A 274 52.05 3.47 -36.98
C GLN A 274 52.31 3.85 -38.44
N ALA A 275 51.40 4.61 -39.04
CA ALA A 275 51.61 5.22 -40.35
C ALA A 275 52.79 6.22 -40.30
N LYS A 276 53.91 5.87 -40.92
CA LYS A 276 55.06 6.77 -41.10
C LYS A 276 54.76 7.81 -42.18
N ILE A 277 54.58 9.07 -41.78
CA ILE A 277 54.50 10.20 -42.70
C ILE A 277 55.90 10.47 -43.28
N VAL A 278 56.12 10.11 -44.54
CA VAL A 278 57.37 10.42 -45.27
C VAL A 278 57.28 11.83 -45.86
N LYS A 279 58.19 12.71 -45.42
CA LYS A 279 58.29 14.08 -45.94
C LYS A 279 58.94 14.07 -47.34
N PRO A 280 58.32 14.67 -48.38
CA PRO A 280 58.91 14.64 -49.72
C PRO A 280 60.14 15.55 -49.81
N ARG A 281 61.19 15.04 -50.46
CA ARG A 281 62.46 15.73 -50.71
C ARG A 281 62.25 16.87 -51.71
N LYS A 282 62.59 18.11 -51.34
CA LYS A 282 62.63 19.26 -52.27
C LYS A 282 63.62 18.95 -53.41
N ARG A 283 63.15 18.96 -54.65
CA ARG A 283 64.01 19.03 -55.85
C ARG A 283 64.57 20.46 -55.95
N LYS A 284 65.85 20.53 -56.33
CA LYS A 284 66.61 21.76 -56.59
C LYS A 284 65.95 22.60 -57.67
#